data_AF-A0A419SFI6-F1
#
_entry.id   AF-A0A419SFI6-F1
#
_cell.length_a   1.000
_cell.length_b   1.000
_cell.length_c   1.000
_cell.angle_alpha   90.00
_cell.angle_beta   90.00
_cell.angle_gamma   90.00
#
_symmetry.space_group_name_H-M   'P 1'
#
loop_
_entity.id
_entity.type
_entity.pdbx_description
1 polymer ?
#
loop_
_entity_poly.entity_id
_entity_poly.type
_entity_poly.pdbx_seq_one_letter_code
_entity_poly.pdbx_strand_id
1 'polypeptide(L)'
;MGSFAAFMKGNVRQAENVKLKLERFDELIELRPIGSKEDDEIKSNCFVNKLGRKGKQERVFDPIKYNRGISVASIVSPDLNNEELQNSYGVRGADNLFAEMFLAGEANQILEEVMEISGIGDDINDDVEEAKN
;
A
#
# COMPACT_ATOMS: atom_id res chain seq x y z
N MET A 1 9.82 -24.56 -26.68
CA MET A 1 9.56 -24.84 -25.25
C MET A 1 9.91 -23.61 -24.42
N GLY A 2 9.08 -22.55 -24.45
CA GLY A 2 9.56 -21.25 -23.95
C GLY A 2 8.48 -20.26 -23.53
N SER A 3 7.41 -20.70 -22.87
CA SER A 3 6.45 -19.77 -22.24
C SER A 3 6.14 -20.15 -20.79
N PHE A 4 5.82 -21.42 -20.50
CA PHE A 4 5.42 -21.85 -19.15
C PHE A 4 6.49 -21.63 -18.07
N ALA A 5 7.76 -21.96 -18.35
CA ALA A 5 8.84 -21.81 -17.38
C ALA A 5 9.04 -20.34 -16.95
N ALA A 6 8.78 -19.37 -17.84
CA ALA A 6 8.91 -17.95 -17.53
C ALA A 6 7.92 -17.48 -16.44
N PHE A 7 6.78 -18.17 -16.28
CA PHE A 7 5.77 -17.86 -15.26
C PHE A 7 5.97 -18.60 -13.95
N MET A 8 6.99 -19.47 -13.83
CA MET A 8 7.30 -20.12 -12.56
C MET A 8 7.88 -19.10 -11.56
N LYS A 9 7.51 -19.23 -10.28
CA LYS A 9 7.92 -18.31 -9.21
C LYS A 9 9.42 -17.99 -9.17
N GLY A 10 10.28 -18.97 -9.45
CA GLY A 10 11.73 -18.77 -9.47
C GLY A 10 12.26 -17.98 -10.67
N ASN A 11 11.47 -17.83 -11.72
CA ASN A 11 11.85 -17.19 -12.98
C ASN A 11 11.14 -15.84 -13.21
N VAL A 12 10.08 -15.55 -12.46
CA VAL A 12 9.41 -14.25 -12.46
C VAL A 12 10.26 -13.24 -11.70
N ARG A 13 10.57 -12.10 -12.34
CA ARG A 13 11.27 -10.98 -11.68
C ARG A 13 10.47 -10.56 -10.44
N GLN A 14 11.12 -10.59 -9.29
CA GLN A 14 10.52 -10.07 -8.07
C GLN A 14 10.57 -8.55 -8.14
N ALA A 15 9.46 -7.92 -7.79
CA ALA A 15 9.43 -6.47 -7.71
C ALA A 15 10.28 -6.04 -6.50
N GLU A 16 11.12 -5.04 -6.71
CA GLU A 16 12.11 -4.58 -5.73
C GLU A 16 11.49 -3.58 -4.76
N ASN A 17 12.04 -3.52 -3.54
CA ASN A 17 11.67 -2.49 -2.59
C ASN A 17 12.25 -1.14 -3.02
N VAL A 18 11.49 -0.07 -2.80
CA VAL A 18 11.94 1.31 -3.08
C VAL A 18 12.21 2.04 -1.77
N LYS A 19 13.19 2.95 -1.81
CA LYS A 19 13.54 3.81 -0.68
C LYS A 19 13.03 5.22 -0.93
N LEU A 20 12.08 5.65 -0.11
CA LEU A 20 11.50 6.99 -0.14
C LEU A 20 12.21 7.89 0.88
N LYS A 21 12.70 9.05 0.42
CA LYS A 21 13.26 10.08 1.30
C LYS A 21 12.16 11.03 1.75
N LEU A 22 11.99 11.14 3.07
CA LEU A 22 11.15 12.16 3.70
C LEU A 22 12.07 13.12 4.47
N GLU A 23 11.86 14.43 4.31
CA GLU A 23 12.73 15.47 4.89
C GLU A 23 12.77 15.46 6.43
N ARG A 24 11.69 15.01 7.09
CA ARG A 24 11.60 14.98 8.56
C ARG A 24 12.43 13.86 9.21
N PHE A 25 12.85 12.85 8.44
CA PHE A 25 13.55 11.69 8.97
C PHE A 25 14.98 11.63 8.42
N ASP A 26 15.93 11.29 9.28
CA ASP A 26 17.33 11.11 8.86
C ASP A 26 17.48 9.87 7.96
N GLU A 27 16.70 8.82 8.24
CA GLU A 27 16.66 7.57 7.48
C GLU A 27 15.63 7.58 6.34
N LEU A 28 15.79 6.63 5.42
CA LEU A 28 14.88 6.40 4.29
C LEU A 28 13.79 5.42 4.69
N ILE A 29 12.56 5.67 4.24
CA ILE A 29 11.46 4.71 4.39
C ILE A 29 11.60 3.65 3.29
N GLU A 30 11.58 2.38 3.67
CA GLU A 30 11.60 1.27 2.72
C GLU A 30 10.18 0.78 2.47
N LEU A 31 9.79 0.77 1.20
CA LEU A 31 8.46 0.40 0.73
C LEU A 31 8.56 -0.84 -0.17
N ARG A 32 7.60 -1.75 -0.02
CA ARG A 32 7.46 -2.92 -0.89
C ARG A 32 6.18 -2.84 -1.71
N PRO A 33 6.14 -3.40 -2.92
CA PRO A 33 4.92 -3.54 -3.68
C PRO A 33 3.89 -4.42 -2.95
N ILE A 34 2.61 -4.08 -3.15
CA ILE A 34 1.48 -4.85 -2.67
C ILE A 34 1.07 -5.86 -3.75
N GLY A 35 1.05 -7.14 -3.37
CA GLY A 35 0.61 -8.19 -4.28
C GLY A 35 -0.92 -8.23 -4.41
N SER A 36 -1.42 -8.69 -5.56
CA SER A 36 -2.87 -8.76 -5.83
C SER A 36 -3.71 -9.47 -4.75
N LYS A 37 -3.20 -10.56 -4.16
CA LYS A 37 -3.91 -11.25 -3.06
C LYS A 37 -4.04 -10.39 -1.81
N GLU A 38 -2.98 -9.66 -1.47
CA GLU A 38 -2.94 -8.78 -0.30
C GLU A 38 -3.84 -7.55 -0.53
N ASP A 39 -3.79 -6.98 -1.72
CA ASP A 39 -4.69 -5.91 -2.14
C ASP A 39 -6.17 -6.31 -2.01
N ASP A 40 -6.56 -7.49 -2.49
CA ASP A 40 -7.92 -8.03 -2.34
C ASP A 40 -8.33 -8.20 -0.87
N GLU A 41 -7.41 -8.69 -0.03
CA GLU A 41 -7.64 -8.84 1.42
C GLU A 41 -7.87 -7.47 2.08
N ILE A 42 -7.03 -6.47 1.77
CA ILE A 42 -7.19 -5.10 2.28
C ILE A 42 -8.52 -4.50 1.80
N LYS A 43 -8.81 -4.56 0.49
CA LYS A 43 -10.07 -4.06 -0.11
C LYS A 43 -11.30 -4.67 0.55
N SER A 44 -11.30 -5.98 0.78
CA SER A 44 -12.43 -6.68 1.40
C SER A 44 -12.76 -6.16 2.81
N ASN A 45 -11.73 -5.75 3.55
CA ASN A 45 -11.81 -5.20 4.90
C ASN A 45 -12.15 -3.69 4.94
N CYS A 46 -12.19 -3.03 3.77
CA CYS A 46 -12.45 -1.60 3.64
C CYS A 46 -13.91 -1.26 3.31
N PHE A 47 -14.83 -2.20 3.50
CA PHE A 47 -16.26 -1.92 3.37
C PHE A 47 -16.89 -1.68 4.75
N VAL A 48 -17.63 -0.58 4.86
CA VAL A 48 -18.35 -0.20 6.08
C VAL A 48 -19.85 -0.18 5.83
N ASN A 49 -20.63 -0.63 6.80
CA ASN A 49 -22.09 -0.55 6.74
C ASN A 49 -22.52 0.87 7.17
N LYS A 50 -23.03 1.66 6.23
CA LYS A 50 -23.61 2.99 6.52
C LYS A 50 -25.13 2.89 6.53
N LEU A 51 -25.77 3.73 7.35
CA LEU A 51 -27.24 3.82 7.37
C LEU A 51 -27.70 4.49 6.07
N GLY A 52 -28.33 3.70 5.20
CA GLY A 52 -28.91 4.17 3.95
C GLY A 52 -30.28 4.82 4.14
N ARG A 53 -30.83 5.33 3.04
CA ARG A 53 -32.20 5.90 3.04
C ARG A 53 -33.22 4.83 3.46
N LYS A 54 -34.15 5.21 4.34
CA LYS A 54 -35.19 4.33 4.92
C LYS A 54 -34.68 3.23 5.88
N GLY A 55 -33.51 3.41 6.49
CA GLY A 55 -33.02 2.53 7.57
C GLY A 55 -32.43 1.19 7.10
N LYS A 56 -32.25 1.00 5.77
CA LYS A 56 -31.51 -0.15 5.24
C LYS A 56 -30.02 0.13 5.33
N GLN A 57 -29.24 -0.84 5.83
CA GLN A 57 -27.78 -0.73 5.81
C GLN A 57 -27.28 -0.90 4.37
N GLU A 58 -26.38 -0.01 3.96
CA GLU A 58 -25.70 -0.05 2.67
C GLU A 58 -24.21 -0.30 2.91
N ARG A 59 -23.65 -1.25 2.15
CA ARG A 59 -22.22 -1.55 2.20
C ARG A 59 -21.49 -0.56 1.31
N VAL A 60 -20.73 0.35 1.91
CA VAL A 60 -20.02 1.43 1.22
C VAL A 60 -18.52 1.20 1.35
N PHE A 61 -17.79 1.35 0.25
CA PHE A 61 -16.33 1.31 0.26
C PHE A 61 -15.76 2.55 0.95
N ASP A 62 -14.75 2.35 1.81
CA ASP A 62 -14.04 3.40 2.52
C ASP A 62 -12.63 3.58 1.91
N PRO A 63 -12.46 4.56 1.00
CA PRO A 63 -11.18 4.79 0.35
C PRO A 63 -10.09 5.26 1.32
N ILE A 64 -10.46 5.91 2.42
CA ILE A 64 -9.49 6.39 3.42
C ILE A 64 -8.90 5.17 4.14
N LYS A 65 -9.75 4.23 4.54
CA LYS A 65 -9.31 2.98 5.17
C LYS A 65 -8.45 2.14 4.22
N TYR A 66 -8.83 2.07 2.94
CA TYR A 66 -8.05 1.35 1.93
C TYR A 66 -6.67 1.96 1.71
N ASN A 67 -6.60 3.28 1.47
CA ASN A 67 -5.34 3.98 1.27
C ASN A 67 -4.41 3.83 2.48
N ARG A 68 -4.96 3.96 3.70
CA ARG A 68 -4.19 3.71 4.92
C ARG A 68 -3.67 2.27 4.98
N GLY A 69 -4.52 1.29 4.66
CA GLY A 69 -4.18 -0.12 4.70
C GLY A 69 -3.03 -0.48 3.75
N ILE A 70 -3.07 -0.03 2.49
CA ILE A 70 -2.00 -0.30 1.53
C ILE A 70 -0.70 0.41 1.90
N SER A 71 -0.75 1.65 2.41
CA SER A 71 0.45 2.36 2.87
C SER A 71 1.11 1.66 4.06
N VAL A 72 0.32 1.26 5.07
CA VAL A 72 0.82 0.56 6.26
C VAL A 72 1.40 -0.80 5.90
N ALA A 73 0.72 -1.56 5.03
CA ALA A 73 1.17 -2.88 4.61
C ALA A 73 2.47 -2.82 3.78
N SER A 74 2.69 -1.74 3.04
CA SER A 74 3.85 -1.56 2.17
C SER A 74 5.12 -1.15 2.93
N ILE A 75 5.01 -0.50 4.09
CA ILE A 75 6.19 -0.07 4.86
C ILE A 75 6.90 -1.29 5.44
N VAL A 76 8.15 -1.50 5.00
CA VAL A 76 9.08 -2.51 5.52
C VAL A 76 9.96 -1.93 6.62
N SER A 77 10.43 -0.70 6.42
CA SER A 77 11.21 0.05 7.41
C SER A 77 10.75 1.50 7.44
N PRO A 78 10.41 2.07 8.62
CA PRO A 78 10.48 1.45 9.95
C PRO A 78 9.37 0.41 10.18
N ASP A 79 9.62 -0.61 11.03
CA ASP A 79 8.59 -1.58 11.41
C ASP A 79 7.50 -0.92 12.27
N LEU A 80 6.34 -0.67 11.65
CA LEU A 80 5.21 -0.03 12.33
C LEU A 80 4.59 -0.90 13.43
N ASN A 81 4.93 -2.18 13.51
CA ASN A 81 4.50 -3.08 14.60
C ASN A 81 5.49 -3.12 15.77
N ASN A 82 6.61 -2.42 15.67
CA ASN A 82 7.60 -2.35 16.74
C ASN A 82 7.00 -1.68 18.00
N GLU A 83 7.03 -2.39 19.13
CA GLU A 83 6.43 -1.92 20.38
C GLU A 83 7.12 -0.68 20.94
N GLU A 84 8.45 -0.58 20.86
CA GLU A 84 9.21 0.57 21.34
C GLU A 84 8.88 1.83 20.54
N LEU A 85 8.78 1.69 19.21
CA LEU A 85 8.37 2.77 18.33
C LEU A 85 6.95 3.22 18.63
N GLN A 86 5.98 2.30 18.70
CA GLN A 86 4.59 2.63 19.04
C GLN A 86 4.48 3.33 20.41
N ASN A 87 5.20 2.84 21.42
CA ASN A 87 5.24 3.44 22.75
C ASN A 87 5.84 4.85 22.74
N SER A 88 6.86 5.11 21.90
CA SER A 88 7.45 6.45 21.77
C SER A 88 6.47 7.50 21.24
N TYR A 89 5.50 7.07 20.42
CA TYR A 89 4.40 7.91 19.92
C TYR A 89 3.13 7.83 20.80
N GLY A 90 3.10 7.02 21.85
CA GLY A 90 1.95 6.90 22.74
C GLY A 90 0.73 6.24 22.11
N VAL A 91 0.91 5.46 21.04
CA VAL A 91 -0.16 4.81 20.26
C VAL A 91 -0.01 3.29 20.28
N ARG A 92 -1.06 2.58 19.84
CA ARG A 92 -1.03 1.13 19.67
C ARG A 92 -1.59 0.74 18.31
N GLY A 93 -0.86 -0.10 17.60
CA GLY A 93 -1.20 -0.59 16.26
C GLY A 93 -0.62 0.27 15.15
N ALA A 94 -0.23 -0.40 14.06
CA ALA A 94 0.44 0.21 12.92
C ALA A 94 -0.37 1.34 12.26
N ASP A 95 -1.69 1.19 12.16
CA ASP A 95 -2.57 2.24 11.60
C ASP A 95 -2.51 3.55 12.39
N ASN A 96 -2.53 3.44 13.72
CA ASN A 96 -2.48 4.61 14.60
C ASN A 96 -1.08 5.22 14.59
N LEU A 97 -0.03 4.40 14.58
CA LEU A 97 1.34 4.88 14.44
C LEU A 97 1.55 5.61 13.12
N PHE A 98 1.09 5.06 12.01
CA PHE A 98 1.21 5.71 10.71
C PHE A 98 0.44 7.04 10.66
N ALA A 99 -0.73 7.14 11.33
CA ALA A 99 -1.49 8.37 11.43
C ALA A 99 -0.83 9.45 12.32
N GLU A 100 -0.10 9.04 13.36
CA GLU A 100 0.59 9.94 14.29
C GLU A 100 1.98 10.37 13.78
N MET A 101 2.70 9.45 13.12
CA MET A 101 4.10 9.63 12.73
C MET A 101 4.25 10.50 11.48
N PHE A 102 3.39 10.29 10.48
CA PHE A 102 3.48 10.97 9.19
C PHE A 102 2.51 12.15 9.09
N LEU A 103 3.00 13.27 8.57
CA LEU A 103 2.14 14.39 8.18
C LEU A 103 1.28 14.01 6.97
N ALA A 104 0.17 14.71 6.77
CA ALA A 104 -0.74 14.44 5.65
C ALA A 104 -0.04 14.44 4.28
N GLY A 105 0.91 15.36 4.07
CA GLY A 105 1.70 15.40 2.84
C GLY A 105 2.65 14.21 2.69
N GLU A 106 3.28 13.77 3.78
CA GLU A 106 4.17 12.60 3.78
C GLU A 106 3.38 11.30 3.57
N ALA A 107 2.21 11.18 4.20
CA ALA A 107 1.30 10.06 3.99
C ALA A 107 0.83 9.99 2.53
N ASN A 108 0.60 11.13 1.87
CA ASN A 108 0.27 11.17 0.44
C ASN A 108 1.46 10.75 -0.43
N GLN A 109 2.68 11.21 -0.14
CA GLN A 109 3.89 10.77 -0.88
C GLN A 109 4.11 9.26 -0.76
N ILE A 110 3.94 8.71 0.45
CA ILE A 110 4.00 7.26 0.66
C ILE A 110 2.92 6.57 -0.17
N LEU A 111 1.68 7.07 -0.12
CA LEU A 111 0.58 6.49 -0.88
C LEU A 111 0.83 6.49 -2.39
N GLU A 112 1.33 7.59 -2.94
CA GLU A 112 1.68 7.73 -4.37
C GLU A 112 2.76 6.71 -4.77
N GLU A 113 3.86 6.65 -4.02
CA GLU A 113 4.94 5.70 -4.26
C GLU A 113 4.45 4.25 -4.16
N VAL A 114 3.63 3.94 -3.15
CA VAL A 114 3.05 2.60 -2.98
C VAL A 114 2.14 2.21 -4.14
N MET A 115 1.35 3.16 -4.66
CA MET A 115 0.51 2.92 -5.83
C MET A 115 1.36 2.63 -7.06
N GLU A 116 2.38 3.44 -7.33
CA GLU A 116 3.30 3.30 -8.47
C GLU A 116 4.04 1.96 -8.45
N ILE A 117 4.74 1.64 -7.35
CA ILE A 117 5.51 0.38 -7.27
C ILE A 117 4.62 -0.87 -7.33
N SER A 118 3.35 -0.73 -6.96
CA SER A 118 2.37 -1.83 -6.98
C SER A 118 1.59 -1.92 -8.29
N GLY A 119 1.77 -0.98 -9.21
CA GLY A 119 0.98 -0.88 -10.45
C GLY A 119 -0.51 -0.61 -10.21
N ILE A 120 -0.85 0.07 -9.10
CA ILE A 120 -2.23 0.38 -8.72
C ILE A 120 -2.57 1.77 -9.22
N GLY A 121 -3.49 1.86 -10.18
CA GLY A 121 -3.92 3.16 -10.73
C GLY A 121 -3.21 3.55 -12.02
N ASP A 122 -2.25 2.74 -12.49
CA ASP A 122 -1.78 2.77 -13.87
C ASP A 122 -2.91 2.25 -14.77
N ASP A 123 -3.81 3.16 -15.15
CA ASP A 123 -4.69 2.94 -16.28
C ASP A 123 -3.78 2.75 -17.50
N ILE A 124 -3.93 1.60 -18.14
CA ILE A 124 -3.11 1.04 -19.21
C ILE A 124 -3.12 1.98 -20.42
N ASN A 125 -2.35 3.07 -20.38
CA ASN A 125 -2.27 4.04 -21.47
C ASN A 125 -0.85 4.30 -21.97
N ASP A 126 0.20 3.92 -21.25
CA ASP A 126 1.58 4.20 -21.69
C ASP A 126 2.40 2.95 -22.13
N ASP A 127 1.94 1.72 -21.86
CA ASP A 127 2.74 0.49 -22.11
C ASP A 127 2.25 -0.41 -23.28
N VAL A 128 1.65 0.17 -24.32
CA VAL A 128 1.30 -0.58 -25.56
C VAL A 128 2.31 -0.37 -26.71
N GLU A 129 3.29 0.54 -26.58
CA GLU A 129 4.20 0.85 -27.70
C GLU A 129 5.45 -0.05 -27.85
N GLU A 130 5.88 -0.82 -26.85
CA GLU A 130 7.17 -1.58 -26.96
C GLU A 130 7.06 -3.10 -27.21
N ALA A 131 5.87 -3.65 -27.47
CA ALA A 131 5.74 -5.07 -27.88
C ALA A 131 5.81 -5.29 -29.41
N LYS A 132 6.37 -4.33 -30.16
CA LYS A 132 6.62 -4.44 -31.60
C LYS A 132 8.05 -4.01 -31.95
N ASN A 133 9.04 -4.82 -31.62
CA ASN A 133 10.32 -4.89 -32.32
C ASN A 133 10.93 -6.29 -32.17
#